data_AF-A0A2M6GN79-F1
#
_entry.id   AF-A0A2M6GN79-F1
#
_cell.length_a   1.000
_cell.length_b   1.000
_cell.length_c   1.000
_cell.angle_alpha   90.00
_cell.angle_beta   90.00
_cell.angle_gamma   90.00
#
_symmetry.space_group_name_H-M   'P 1'
#
loop_
_entity.id
_entity.type
_entity.pdbx_description
1 polymer ?
#
loop_
_entity_poly.entity_id
_entity_poly.type
_entity_poly.pdbx_seq_one_letter_code
_entity_poly.pdbx_strand_id
1 'polypeptide(L)'
;MKHVFNYSFLKAQVSTALFLCLLPVLSMCQKKQEDVNLDVQATAIADKVIKTMGGHKAWDNTRILAWTWRDQYHVWDKYDNNFRWEKDTLVVIANLDTRQGKAYSKGRDITDEAAGQKLIQNMYPIWANNSYW
;
A
#
# COMPACT_ATOMS: atom_id res chain seq x y z
N MET A 1 -56.85 -24.80 -29.96
CA MET A 1 -55.57 -24.78 -30.69
C MET A 1 -54.63 -23.87 -29.89
N LYS A 2 -53.51 -24.41 -29.38
CA LYS A 2 -52.70 -23.78 -28.30
C LYS A 2 -51.90 -22.60 -28.84
N HIS A 3 -52.19 -21.37 -28.39
CA HIS A 3 -51.29 -20.24 -28.56
C HIS A 3 -50.18 -20.34 -27.50
N VAL A 4 -48.95 -20.59 -27.96
CA VAL A 4 -47.73 -20.53 -27.13
C VAL A 4 -47.31 -19.07 -27.06
N PHE A 5 -47.48 -18.44 -25.89
CA PHE A 5 -46.92 -17.11 -25.61
C PHE A 5 -45.41 -17.26 -25.39
N ASN A 6 -44.61 -16.59 -26.22
CA ASN A 6 -43.15 -16.64 -26.18
C ASN A 6 -42.63 -15.70 -25.08
N TYR A 7 -42.33 -16.25 -23.90
CA TYR A 7 -41.86 -15.53 -22.71
C TYR A 7 -40.40 -15.02 -22.79
N SER A 8 -39.68 -15.28 -23.89
CA SER A 8 -38.25 -14.96 -24.00
C SER A 8 -37.96 -13.47 -24.29
N PHE A 9 -38.91 -12.74 -24.88
CA PHE A 9 -38.69 -11.34 -25.27
C PHE A 9 -38.86 -10.33 -24.13
N LEU A 10 -39.65 -10.64 -23.10
CA LEU A 10 -39.95 -9.70 -22.01
C LEU A 10 -38.85 -9.65 -20.93
N LYS A 11 -37.95 -10.64 -20.87
CA LYS A 11 -36.84 -10.64 -19.89
C LYS A 11 -35.61 -9.85 -20.36
N ALA A 12 -35.43 -9.66 -21.66
CA ALA A 12 -34.25 -9.01 -22.22
C ALA A 12 -34.27 -7.48 -22.06
N GLN A 13 -35.45 -6.83 -22.07
CA GLN A 13 -35.55 -5.37 -21.89
C GLN A 13 -35.54 -4.92 -20.43
N VAL A 14 -35.91 -5.78 -19.47
CA VAL A 14 -35.90 -5.42 -18.05
C VAL A 14 -34.48 -5.48 -17.46
N SER A 15 -33.59 -6.32 -18.00
CA SER A 15 -32.24 -6.50 -17.44
C SER A 15 -31.26 -5.37 -17.81
N THR A 16 -31.47 -4.64 -18.90
CA THR A 16 -30.56 -3.57 -19.33
C THR A 16 -30.92 -2.21 -18.72
N ALA A 17 -32.19 -1.99 -18.39
CA ALA A 17 -32.65 -0.73 -17.81
C ALA A 17 -32.30 -0.60 -16.31
N LEU A 18 -32.14 -1.72 -15.60
CA LEU A 18 -31.83 -1.70 -14.16
C LEU A 18 -30.34 -1.39 -13.87
N PHE A 19 -29.44 -1.62 -14.83
CA PHE A 19 -28.00 -1.41 -14.64
C PHE A 19 -27.53 0.01 -14.98
N LEU A 20 -28.30 0.78 -15.75
CA LEU A 20 -27.93 2.15 -16.14
C LEU A 20 -28.35 3.23 -15.13
N CYS A 21 -29.29 2.93 -14.22
CA CYS A 21 -29.76 3.91 -13.22
C CYS A 21 -28.99 3.87 -11.88
N LEU A 22 -28.10 2.89 -11.67
CA LEU A 22 -27.31 2.76 -10.44
C LEU A 22 -25.91 3.40 -10.53
N LEU A 23 -25.44 3.76 -11.72
CA LEU A 23 -24.12 4.36 -11.93
C LEU A 23 -23.98 5.85 -11.55
N PRO A 24 -25.03 6.71 -11.52
CA PRO A 24 -24.85 8.09 -11.04
C PRO A 24 -24.89 8.21 -9.51
N VAL A 25 -25.46 7.22 -8.80
CA VAL A 25 -25.62 7.28 -7.34
C VAL A 25 -24.32 6.96 -6.59
N LEU A 26 -23.42 6.16 -7.19
CA LEU A 26 -22.09 5.94 -6.63
C LEU A 26 -21.16 7.15 -6.75
N SER A 27 -21.42 8.08 -7.67
CA SER A 27 -20.57 9.27 -7.85
C SER A 27 -20.90 10.42 -6.88
N MET A 28 -22.06 10.39 -6.21
CA MET A 28 -22.42 11.37 -5.17
C MET A 28 -22.10 10.92 -3.73
N CYS A 29 -21.50 9.73 -3.56
CA CYS A 29 -21.03 9.23 -2.27
C CYS A 29 -19.54 8.86 -2.31
N GLN A 30 -18.72 9.68 -2.95
CA GLN A 30 -17.36 9.91 -2.46
C GLN A 30 -17.25 11.38 -2.12
N LYS A 31 -17.92 11.78 -1.03
CA LYS A 31 -17.40 12.90 -0.26
C LYS A 31 -15.94 12.55 0.04
N LYS A 32 -15.01 13.38 -0.43
CA LYS A 32 -13.65 13.45 0.12
C LYS A 32 -13.82 13.43 1.64
N GLN A 33 -13.31 12.40 2.31
CA GLN A 33 -13.31 12.33 3.77
C GLN A 33 -12.62 13.61 4.23
N GLU A 34 -13.40 14.56 4.73
CA GLU A 34 -12.90 15.78 5.31
C GLU A 34 -12.18 15.38 6.59
N ASP A 35 -10.95 15.87 6.71
CA ASP A 35 -10.01 15.41 7.71
C ASP A 35 -10.64 15.48 9.11
N VAL A 36 -10.45 14.41 9.86
CA VAL A 36 -11.01 14.20 11.19
C VAL A 36 -10.66 15.44 12.04
N ASN A 37 -11.55 15.83 12.95
CA ASN A 37 -11.29 16.81 14.00
C ASN A 37 -10.06 16.36 14.82
N LEU A 38 -8.86 16.61 14.30
CA LEU A 38 -7.59 16.33 14.94
C LEU A 38 -7.54 17.27 16.13
N ASP A 39 -7.33 16.70 17.32
CA ASP A 39 -7.08 17.47 18.52
C ASP A 39 -6.01 18.51 18.22
N VAL A 40 -6.36 19.80 18.33
CA VAL A 40 -5.47 20.93 18.02
C VAL A 40 -4.14 20.80 18.78
N GLN A 41 -4.15 20.19 19.98
CA GLN A 41 -2.94 19.92 20.73
C GLN A 41 -2.08 18.84 20.07
N ALA A 42 -2.69 17.77 19.57
CA ALA A 42 -1.98 16.70 18.86
C ALA A 42 -1.33 17.23 17.58
N THR A 43 -2.06 18.03 16.79
CA THR A 43 -1.52 18.69 15.58
C THR A 43 -0.35 19.60 15.93
N ALA A 44 -0.47 20.43 16.97
CA ALA A 44 0.61 21.32 17.40
C ALA A 44 1.87 20.56 17.84
N ILE A 45 1.71 19.40 18.48
CA ILE A 45 2.83 18.52 18.84
C ILE A 45 3.48 17.95 17.57
N ALA A 46 2.69 17.44 16.63
CA ALA A 46 3.20 16.90 15.36
C ALA A 46 3.99 17.95 14.57
N ASP A 47 3.45 19.17 14.44
CA ASP A 47 4.11 20.29 13.76
C ASP A 47 5.41 20.67 14.45
N LYS A 48 5.44 20.66 15.79
CA LYS A 48 6.66 20.93 16.55
C LYS A 48 7.74 19.89 16.29
N VAL A 49 7.37 18.60 16.22
CA VAL A 49 8.30 17.50 15.90
C VAL A 49 8.87 17.71 14.50
N ILE A 50 8.02 17.88 13.48
CA ILE A 50 8.46 18.08 12.09
C ILE A 50 9.35 19.31 11.96
N LYS A 51 8.96 20.44 12.57
CA LYS A 51 9.77 21.66 12.58
C LYS A 51 11.15 21.46 13.19
N THR A 52 11.22 20.74 14.32
CA THR A 52 12.49 20.44 15.00
C THR A 52 13.39 19.53 14.17
N MET A 53 12.79 18.64 13.36
CA MET A 53 13.49 17.75 12.43
C MET A 53 13.93 18.45 11.11
N GLY A 54 13.78 19.77 11.00
CA GLY A 54 14.16 20.54 9.79
C GLY A 54 12.97 21.03 8.95
N GLY A 55 11.75 20.78 9.39
CA GLY A 55 10.52 21.23 8.74
C GLY A 55 10.06 20.34 7.58
N HIS A 56 8.84 20.58 7.10
CA HIS A 56 8.20 19.77 6.05
C HIS A 56 9.07 19.68 4.79
N LYS A 57 9.65 20.80 4.33
CA LYS A 57 10.52 20.79 3.14
C LYS A 57 11.73 19.85 3.31
N ALA A 58 12.34 19.80 4.48
CA ALA A 58 13.45 18.89 4.73
C ALA A 58 12.97 17.43 4.77
N TRP A 59 11.85 17.16 5.43
CA TRP A 59 11.22 15.84 5.46
C TRP A 59 10.85 15.33 4.07
N ASP A 60 10.21 16.17 3.26
CA ASP A 60 9.76 15.84 1.90
C ASP A 60 10.95 15.57 0.99
N ASN A 61 12.02 16.36 1.12
CA ASN A 61 13.25 16.19 0.34
C ASN A 61 14.14 15.04 0.84
N THR A 62 13.87 14.49 2.02
CA THR A 62 14.62 13.35 2.55
C THR A 62 14.20 12.10 1.80
N ARG A 63 15.07 11.68 0.87
CA ARG A 63 14.83 10.50 0.03
C ARG A 63 15.09 9.18 0.78
N ILE A 64 16.18 9.11 1.53
CA ILE A 64 16.63 7.86 2.17
C ILE A 64 16.50 7.97 3.68
N LEU A 65 15.82 6.99 4.28
CA LEU A 65 15.78 6.77 5.72
C LEU A 65 16.41 5.43 6.05
N ALA A 66 17.27 5.38 7.05
CA ALA A 66 17.89 4.14 7.51
C ALA A 66 17.87 4.03 9.02
N TRP A 67 17.59 2.84 9.56
CA TRP A 67 17.49 2.60 11.00
C TRP A 67 17.79 1.15 11.37
N THR A 68 18.13 0.94 12.64
CA THR A 68 18.36 -0.40 13.21
C THR A 68 17.30 -0.68 14.26
N TRP A 69 16.69 -1.86 14.22
CA TRP A 69 15.71 -2.31 15.22
C TRP A 69 15.80 -3.83 15.41
N ARG A 70 15.95 -4.29 16.66
CA ARG A 70 16.04 -5.73 17.02
C ARG A 70 16.97 -6.52 16.10
N ASP A 71 18.23 -6.07 16.01
CA ASP A 71 19.29 -6.66 15.19
C ASP A 71 18.99 -6.74 13.69
N GLN A 72 18.04 -5.94 13.21
CA GLN A 72 17.73 -5.78 11.79
C GLN A 72 18.13 -4.39 11.34
N TYR A 73 18.68 -4.30 10.12
CA TYR A 73 19.01 -3.03 9.50
C TYR A 73 18.08 -2.75 8.32
N HIS A 74 17.65 -1.50 8.21
CA HIS A 74 16.62 -1.06 7.29
C HIS A 74 17.12 0.13 6.49
N VAL A 75 16.80 0.15 5.19
CA VAL A 75 16.94 1.34 4.35
C VAL A 75 15.69 1.47 3.50
N TRP A 76 15.00 2.59 3.61
CA TRP A 76 13.84 2.91 2.80
C TRP A 76 14.15 4.10 1.89
N ASP A 77 14.03 3.88 0.58
CA ASP A 77 13.95 4.94 -0.42
C ASP A 77 12.48 5.37 -0.53
N LYS A 78 12.17 6.52 0.06
CA LYS A 78 10.83 7.12 0.08
C LYS A 78 10.30 7.45 -1.32
N TYR A 79 11.19 7.71 -2.28
CA TYR A 79 10.80 8.24 -3.59
C TYR A 79 10.41 7.08 -4.51
N ASP A 80 11.26 6.06 -4.57
CA ASP A 80 11.03 4.90 -5.41
C ASP A 80 10.28 3.78 -4.67
N ASN A 81 9.97 3.99 -3.40
CA ASN A 81 9.34 3.04 -2.48
C ASN A 81 10.07 1.68 -2.39
N ASN A 82 11.40 1.70 -2.53
CA ASN A 82 12.26 0.53 -2.39
C ASN A 82 12.68 0.37 -0.93
N PHE A 83 12.52 -0.83 -0.41
CA PHE A 83 12.89 -1.17 0.95
C PHE A 83 13.94 -2.25 0.96
N ARG A 84 15.07 -1.96 1.59
CA ARG A 84 16.12 -2.92 1.94
C ARG A 84 15.95 -3.32 3.39
N TRP A 85 15.93 -4.62 3.62
CA TRP A 85 15.88 -5.24 4.93
C TRP A 85 17.00 -6.25 5.07
N GLU A 86 17.74 -6.15 6.16
CA GLU A 86 18.82 -7.04 6.51
C GLU A 86 18.58 -7.68 7.86
N LYS A 87 18.75 -9.01 7.92
CA LYS A 87 18.65 -9.78 9.15
C LYS A 87 19.52 -11.02 9.07
N ASP A 88 20.40 -11.21 10.05
CA ASP A 88 21.36 -12.32 10.08
C ASP A 88 22.19 -12.38 8.80
N THR A 89 21.88 -13.32 7.90
CA THR A 89 22.56 -13.51 6.59
C THR A 89 21.65 -13.17 5.41
N LEU A 90 20.43 -12.71 5.69
CA LEU A 90 19.44 -12.33 4.69
C LEU A 90 19.62 -10.86 4.32
N VAL A 91 19.55 -10.60 3.02
CA VAL A 91 19.39 -9.26 2.46
C VAL A 91 18.25 -9.32 1.47
N VAL A 92 17.20 -8.54 1.70
CA VAL A 92 16.05 -8.47 0.81
C VAL A 92 15.88 -7.02 0.39
N ILE A 93 15.76 -6.77 -0.91
CA ILE A 93 15.50 -5.45 -1.47
C ILE A 93 14.26 -5.59 -2.34
N ALA A 94 13.16 -4.94 -1.97
CA ALA A 94 11.92 -5.02 -2.72
C ALA A 94 11.21 -3.67 -2.77
N ASN A 95 10.53 -3.43 -3.88
CA ASN A 95 9.59 -2.32 -3.99
C ASN A 95 8.30 -2.67 -3.23
N LEU A 96 7.86 -1.80 -2.33
CA LEU A 96 6.72 -2.06 -1.47
C LEU A 96 5.38 -2.04 -2.21
N ASP A 97 5.29 -1.34 -3.34
CA ASP A 97 4.06 -1.26 -4.16
C ASP A 97 3.94 -2.45 -5.12
N THR A 98 4.99 -2.71 -5.90
CA THR A 98 4.97 -3.76 -6.95
C THR A 98 5.25 -5.15 -6.40
N ARG A 99 5.81 -5.24 -5.18
CA ARG A 99 6.24 -6.49 -4.54
C ARG A 99 7.24 -7.28 -5.40
N GLN A 100 8.05 -6.56 -6.16
CA GLN A 100 9.16 -7.11 -6.95
C GLN A 100 10.48 -6.73 -6.29
N GLY A 101 11.48 -7.58 -6.43
CA GLY A 101 12.74 -7.37 -5.74
C GLY A 101 13.72 -8.51 -5.89
N LYS A 102 14.71 -8.51 -5.01
CA LYS A 102 15.73 -9.54 -4.89
C LYS A 102 15.87 -9.99 -3.45
N ALA A 103 16.17 -11.26 -3.28
CA ALA A 103 16.45 -11.85 -1.98
C ALA A 103 17.78 -12.61 -2.03
N TYR A 104 18.59 -12.41 -1.00
CA TYR A 104 19.88 -13.05 -0.83
C TYR A 104 19.93 -13.74 0.52
N SER A 105 20.61 -14.90 0.58
CA SER A 105 20.91 -15.61 1.81
C SER A 105 22.35 -16.07 1.79
N LYS A 106 23.13 -15.67 2.79
CA LYS A 106 24.58 -15.97 2.87
C LYS A 106 25.33 -15.56 1.60
N GLY A 107 24.95 -14.43 1.01
CA GLY A 107 25.53 -13.90 -0.23
C GLY A 107 25.07 -14.60 -1.52
N ARG A 108 24.24 -15.65 -1.45
CA ARG A 108 23.69 -16.35 -2.61
C ARG A 108 22.36 -15.73 -3.03
N ASP A 109 22.18 -15.50 -4.33
CA ASP A 109 20.89 -15.11 -4.89
C ASP A 109 19.89 -16.26 -4.73
N ILE A 110 18.76 -15.97 -4.08
CA ILE A 110 17.65 -16.90 -3.87
C ILE A 110 16.35 -16.36 -4.45
N THR A 111 16.42 -15.33 -5.30
CA THR A 111 15.27 -14.57 -5.78
C THR A 111 14.22 -15.47 -6.41
N ASP A 112 14.62 -16.38 -7.30
CA ASP A 112 13.67 -17.27 -8.00
C ASP A 112 13.23 -18.50 -7.20
N GLU A 113 13.78 -18.69 -5.99
CA GLU A 113 13.37 -19.77 -5.10
C GLU A 113 12.07 -19.42 -4.37
N ALA A 114 11.26 -20.43 -4.05
CA ALA A 114 10.03 -20.24 -3.27
C ALA A 114 10.27 -19.50 -1.93
N ALA A 115 11.42 -19.74 -1.30
CA ALA A 115 11.82 -19.04 -0.08
C ALA A 115 12.12 -17.55 -0.32
N GLY A 116 12.85 -17.21 -1.40
CA GLY A 116 13.15 -15.83 -1.76
C GLY A 116 11.90 -15.05 -2.16
N GLN A 117 11.04 -15.65 -2.98
CA GLN A 117 9.74 -15.06 -3.34
C GLN A 117 8.88 -14.80 -2.11
N LYS A 118 8.80 -15.75 -1.17
CA LYS A 118 8.09 -15.54 0.09
C LYS A 118 8.65 -14.37 0.91
N LEU A 119 9.97 -14.20 0.94
CA LEU A 119 10.60 -13.06 1.61
C LEU A 119 10.21 -11.73 0.94
N ILE A 120 10.34 -11.65 -0.39
CA ILE A 120 10.00 -10.45 -1.19
C ILE A 120 8.54 -10.04 -0.98
N GLN A 121 7.61 -11.01 -1.04
CA GLN A 121 6.18 -10.74 -0.87
C GLN A 121 5.80 -10.24 0.54
N ASN A 122 6.64 -10.54 1.53
CA ASN A 122 6.45 -10.14 2.94
C ASN A 122 7.13 -8.80 3.29
N MET A 123 7.73 -8.09 2.33
CA MET A 123 8.48 -6.86 2.64
C MET A 123 7.58 -5.72 3.15
N TYR A 124 6.36 -5.57 2.64
CA TYR A 124 5.42 -4.56 3.15
C TYR A 124 5.02 -4.76 4.63
N PRO A 125 4.54 -5.95 5.07
CA PRO A 125 4.21 -6.14 6.48
C PRO A 125 5.44 -6.03 7.40
N ILE A 126 6.64 -6.40 6.93
CA ILE A 126 7.89 -6.18 7.69
C ILE A 126 8.16 -4.68 7.84
N TRP A 127 8.12 -3.92 6.75
CA TRP A 127 8.29 -2.47 6.77
C TRP A 127 7.30 -1.80 7.72
N ALA A 128 6.00 -2.08 7.56
CA ALA A 128 4.93 -1.47 8.34
C ALA A 128 5.08 -1.70 9.86
N ASN A 129 5.49 -2.91 10.26
CA ASN A 129 5.77 -3.20 11.66
C ASN A 129 7.05 -2.46 12.12
N ASN A 130 8.15 -2.57 11.37
CA ASN A 130 9.45 -2.09 11.81
C ASN A 130 9.61 -0.56 11.70
N SER A 131 8.73 0.12 10.98
CA SER A 131 8.67 1.60 10.92
C SER A 131 7.79 2.21 12.02
N TYR A 132 7.00 1.38 12.72
CA TYR A 132 6.10 1.81 13.78
C TYR A 132 6.74 1.72 15.18
N TRP A 133 7.53 0.67 15.41
CA TRP A 133 8.24 0.41 16.68
C TRP A 133 9.60 1.11 16.74
#